data_AF-A0A382E0N8-F1
#
_entry.id   AF-A0A382E0N8-F1
#
_cell.length_a   1.000
_cell.length_b   1.000
_cell.length_c   1.000
_cell.angle_alpha   90.00
_cell.angle_beta   90.00
_cell.angle_gamma   90.00
#
_symmetry.space_group_name_H-M   'P 1'
#
loop_
_entity.id
_entity.type
_entity.pdbx_description
1 polymer ?
#
loop_
_entity_poly.entity_id
_entity_poly.type
_entity_poly.pdbx_seq_one_letter_code
_entity_poly.pdbx_strand_id
1 'polypeptide(L)'
;VDKLDFYWPTGSEVGAELDGTIDHDDVIHGHASKGIKMPNRCHDKHSLNGSFWSNSYFCRLMMKMQSLVRRSRITTVGPLRSGVTAVETALIMPLFLLLCFGIIEVSILHLAASNIEGQVAVAARQIRTGNIQNSGDPPAEFNRLLCGEVTFIDCADLIVDVRNFPSFGEVVFGEYFDDEGNPTDNEFNPGGAGDTVLVRVAYRWKILTPFLATYLGDGGGDTKLLHAAAVFRSEPYDGQD
;
A
#
# COMPACT_ATOMS: atom_id res chain seq x y z
N VAL A 1 6.74 39.41 27.69
CA VAL A 1 6.36 38.01 27.40
C VAL A 1 7.48 37.11 27.89
N ASP A 2 7.53 37.06 29.22
CA ASP A 2 7.90 35.99 30.14
C ASP A 2 8.92 34.95 29.73
N LYS A 3 10.15 35.15 30.24
CA LYS A 3 10.97 34.07 30.77
C LYS A 3 10.27 33.52 32.01
N LEU A 4 9.88 32.26 31.97
CA LEU A 4 9.47 31.51 33.15
C LEU A 4 10.61 30.57 33.53
N ASP A 5 11.43 31.05 34.47
CA ASP A 5 12.29 30.23 35.31
C ASP A 5 11.39 29.41 36.24
N PHE A 6 11.45 28.08 36.16
CA PHE A 6 10.79 27.20 37.12
C PHE A 6 11.82 26.65 38.10
N TYR A 7 11.86 27.31 39.25
CA TYR A 7 12.51 26.91 40.50
C TYR A 7 11.63 25.89 41.21
N TRP A 8 12.20 24.78 41.70
CA TRP A 8 11.58 23.97 42.77
C TRP A 8 12.62 23.67 43.86
N PRO A 9 12.21 23.72 45.14
CA PRO A 9 13.07 23.99 46.28
C PRO A 9 13.61 22.72 46.93
N THR A 10 14.74 22.91 47.61
CA THR A 10 15.28 22.00 48.62
C THR A 10 14.50 22.09 49.93
N GLY A 11 14.13 20.93 50.47
CA GLY A 11 14.05 20.67 51.91
C GLY A 11 12.67 20.70 52.56
N SER A 12 12.22 19.55 53.06
CA SER A 12 11.81 19.34 54.47
C SER A 12 11.40 17.89 54.71
N GLU A 13 11.83 17.39 55.85
CA GLU A 13 11.63 16.05 56.40
C GLU A 13 10.15 15.65 56.53
N VAL A 14 9.84 14.37 56.28
CA VAL A 14 8.78 13.63 56.98
C VAL A 14 9.23 12.18 57.09
N GLY A 15 9.49 11.77 58.33
CA GLY A 15 9.78 10.39 58.69
C GLY A 15 8.55 9.49 58.51
N ALA A 16 8.81 8.28 58.06
CA ALA A 16 7.99 7.11 58.35
C ALA A 16 8.94 5.97 58.64
N GLU A 17 9.23 5.83 59.93
CA GLU A 17 9.80 4.63 60.52
C GLU A 17 8.81 3.48 60.35
N LEU A 18 9.21 2.45 59.62
CA LEU A 18 8.60 1.13 59.72
C LEU A 18 9.72 0.15 60.00
N ASP A 19 9.95 -0.02 61.30
CA ASP A 19 10.63 -1.15 61.90
C ASP A 19 9.97 -2.46 61.41
N GLY A 20 10.82 -3.35 60.94
CA GLY A 20 10.45 -4.59 60.27
C GLY A 20 11.68 -5.49 60.22
N THR A 21 12.20 -5.82 61.40
CA THR A 21 13.16 -6.90 61.60
C THR A 21 12.51 -8.23 61.24
N ILE A 22 12.94 -8.86 60.14
CA ILE A 22 12.78 -10.30 59.94
C ILE A 22 14.13 -10.86 59.50
N ASP A 23 14.48 -11.92 60.21
CA ASP A 23 15.77 -12.57 60.32
C ASP A 23 16.43 -13.02 59.01
N HIS A 24 17.74 -13.12 59.19
CA HIS A 24 18.76 -13.82 58.43
C HIS A 24 18.36 -15.19 57.83
N ASP A 25 19.03 -15.46 56.71
CA ASP A 25 19.30 -16.77 56.11
C ASP A 25 18.29 -17.32 55.09
N ASP A 26 18.35 -16.79 53.86
CA ASP A 26 17.98 -17.54 52.67
C ASP A 26 19.15 -17.68 51.68
N VAL A 27 19.71 -18.88 51.70
CA VAL A 27 20.68 -19.42 50.75
C VAL A 27 20.06 -19.38 49.35
N ILE A 28 20.60 -18.57 48.44
CA ILE A 28 20.24 -18.57 47.02
C ILE A 28 20.67 -19.91 46.41
N HIS A 29 19.77 -20.90 46.43
CA HIS A 29 19.91 -22.09 45.59
C HIS A 29 19.62 -21.70 44.14
N GLY A 30 20.66 -21.78 43.30
CA GLY A 30 20.57 -21.59 41.86
C GLY A 30 19.63 -22.60 41.22
N HIS A 31 18.40 -22.18 40.93
CA HIS A 31 17.48 -22.93 40.09
C HIS A 31 17.93 -22.83 38.63
N ALA A 32 18.60 -23.88 38.15
CA ALA A 32 18.79 -24.13 36.73
C ALA A 32 17.41 -24.19 36.04
N SER A 33 17.10 -23.18 35.23
CA SER A 33 15.86 -23.18 34.44
C SER A 33 15.92 -24.32 33.42
N LYS A 34 15.15 -25.38 33.66
CA LYS A 34 14.84 -26.37 32.63
C LYS A 34 14.06 -25.63 31.54
N GLY A 35 14.75 -25.31 30.45
CA GLY A 35 14.14 -24.69 29.28
C GLY A 35 12.96 -25.52 28.79
N ILE A 36 11.81 -24.86 28.64
CA ILE A 36 10.67 -25.40 27.91
C ILE A 36 11.11 -25.57 26.46
N LYS A 37 11.33 -26.82 26.05
CA LYS A 37 11.71 -27.18 24.69
C LYS A 37 10.47 -27.05 23.80
N MET A 38 10.32 -25.90 23.13
CA MET A 38 9.28 -25.75 22.11
C MET A 38 9.55 -26.70 20.95
N PRO A 39 8.51 -27.33 20.37
CA PRO A 39 8.67 -28.29 19.28
C PRO A 39 9.14 -27.60 17.99
N ASN A 40 10.28 -28.04 17.46
CA ASN A 40 10.91 -27.53 16.23
C ASN A 40 10.27 -28.06 14.94
N ARG A 41 8.97 -28.42 14.98
CA ARG A 41 8.30 -29.07 13.86
C ARG A 41 6.84 -28.65 13.84
N CYS A 42 6.43 -27.93 12.79
CA CYS A 42 5.03 -27.86 12.43
C CYS A 42 4.61 -29.29 12.02
N HIS A 43 3.82 -29.94 12.86
CA HIS A 43 3.17 -31.17 12.45
C HIS A 43 2.02 -30.79 11.52
N ASP A 44 2.04 -31.34 10.30
CA ASP A 44 0.86 -31.41 9.44
C ASP A 44 -0.20 -32.23 10.18
N LYS A 45 -1.17 -31.53 10.77
CA LYS A 45 -2.47 -32.11 11.08
C LYS A 45 -3.45 -31.57 10.05
N HIS A 46 -3.66 -32.38 9.01
CA HIS A 46 -4.88 -32.33 8.24
C HIS A 46 -6.09 -32.48 9.18
N SER A 47 -7.17 -31.76 8.86
CA SER A 47 -8.47 -31.72 9.52
C SER A 47 -8.59 -30.71 10.65
N LEU A 48 -8.95 -29.46 10.31
CA LEU A 48 -10.30 -28.90 10.51
C LEU A 48 -10.38 -27.50 9.85
N ASN A 49 -11.53 -27.22 9.25
CA ASN A 49 -11.85 -26.05 8.40
C ASN A 49 -11.48 -24.68 9.01
N GLY A 50 -10.81 -23.85 8.20
CA GLY A 50 -10.52 -22.45 8.50
C GLY A 50 -9.42 -21.89 7.60
N SER A 51 -9.79 -21.42 6.41
CA SER A 51 -8.90 -20.82 5.41
C SER A 51 -8.39 -19.44 5.86
N PHE A 52 -7.40 -19.41 6.75
CA PHE A 52 -6.72 -18.16 7.12
C PHE A 52 -5.18 -18.26 7.11
N TRP A 53 -4.63 -19.47 7.01
CA TRP A 53 -3.17 -19.71 7.09
C TRP A 53 -2.62 -20.51 5.90
N SER A 54 -3.17 -20.31 4.70
CA SER A 54 -2.55 -20.84 3.47
C SER A 54 -1.72 -19.76 2.79
N ASN A 55 -0.57 -19.41 3.36
CA ASN A 55 0.50 -18.86 2.52
C ASN A 55 1.89 -19.25 3.04
N SER A 56 2.52 -20.18 2.31
CA SER A 56 3.78 -20.86 2.66
C SER A 56 4.98 -19.92 2.77
N TYR A 57 4.86 -18.68 2.29
CA TYR A 57 5.92 -17.69 2.31
C TYR A 57 6.07 -17.02 3.69
N PHE A 58 4.96 -16.75 4.39
CA PHE A 58 5.02 -16.02 5.67
C PHE A 58 5.62 -16.88 6.80
N CYS A 59 5.29 -18.17 6.82
CA CYS A 59 5.84 -19.13 7.78
C CYS A 59 7.35 -19.37 7.53
N ARG A 60 7.78 -19.42 6.27
CA ARG A 60 9.20 -19.52 5.90
C ARG A 60 9.99 -18.22 6.13
N LEU A 61 9.36 -17.06 5.97
CA LEU A 61 9.95 -15.76 6.25
C LEU A 61 10.13 -15.55 7.76
N MET A 62 9.13 -15.89 8.59
CA MET A 62 9.27 -15.88 10.05
C MET A 62 10.37 -16.84 10.53
N MET A 63 10.45 -18.05 9.97
CA MET A 63 11.50 -19.01 10.35
C MET A 63 12.91 -18.55 9.94
N LYS A 64 13.07 -17.88 8.79
CA LYS A 64 14.37 -17.31 8.38
C LYS A 64 14.78 -16.11 9.25
N MET A 65 13.84 -15.23 9.62
CA MET A 65 14.13 -14.12 10.56
C MET A 65 14.56 -14.64 11.94
N GLN A 66 13.96 -15.72 12.44
CA GLN A 66 14.35 -16.34 13.71
C GLN A 66 15.75 -16.98 13.68
N SER A 67 16.22 -17.42 12.51
CA SER A 67 17.54 -18.03 12.36
C SER A 67 18.70 -17.00 12.37
N LEU A 68 18.43 -15.74 12.01
CA LEU A 68 19.44 -14.67 12.01
C LEU A 68 19.52 -13.93 13.35
N VAL A 69 18.44 -13.91 14.14
CA VAL A 69 18.46 -13.38 15.52
C VAL A 69 19.23 -14.30 16.48
N ARG A 70 19.41 -15.58 16.13
CA ARG A 70 20.04 -16.60 16.99
C ARG A 70 21.58 -16.62 16.96
N ARG A 71 22.23 -15.56 16.50
CA ARG A 71 23.71 -15.47 16.53
C ARG A 71 24.30 -14.08 16.73
N SER A 72 23.58 -13.13 17.32
CA SER A 72 24.27 -12.00 17.96
C SER A 72 24.59 -12.38 19.41
N ARG A 73 25.85 -12.77 19.67
CA ARG A 73 26.41 -12.52 21.00
C ARG A 73 26.54 -11.02 21.10
N ILE A 74 25.57 -10.37 21.74
CA ILE A 74 25.75 -9.01 22.25
C ILE A 74 26.68 -9.15 23.44
N THR A 75 27.99 -9.18 23.18
CA THR A 75 29.01 -8.97 24.21
C THR A 75 29.53 -7.55 24.07
N THR A 76 28.79 -6.62 24.66
CA THR A 76 29.34 -5.37 25.21
C THR A 76 28.33 -4.82 26.21
N VAL A 77 28.57 -5.09 27.48
CA VAL A 77 27.92 -4.40 28.60
C VAL A 77 28.59 -3.03 28.71
N GLY A 78 28.00 -2.04 28.05
CA GLY A 78 28.21 -0.62 28.39
C GLY A 78 27.35 -0.24 29.60
N PRO A 79 27.59 0.91 30.25
CA PRO A 79 26.87 1.31 31.46
C PRO A 79 25.34 1.23 31.23
N LEU A 80 24.61 0.69 32.22
CA LEU A 80 23.18 0.32 32.19
C LEU A 80 22.23 1.37 31.59
N ARG A 81 22.64 2.64 31.54
CA ARG A 81 21.90 3.75 30.91
C ARG A 81 21.66 3.57 29.41
N SER A 82 22.52 2.83 28.70
CA SER A 82 22.38 2.58 27.26
C SER A 82 21.33 1.52 26.90
N GLY A 83 20.94 0.65 27.84
CA GLY A 83 19.91 -0.37 27.61
C GLY A 83 18.50 0.19 27.72
N VAL A 84 18.27 1.15 28.61
CA VAL A 84 16.95 1.77 28.83
C VAL A 84 16.53 2.60 27.61
N THR A 85 17.44 3.40 27.05
CA THR A 85 17.17 4.20 25.85
C THR A 85 16.90 3.33 24.60
N ALA A 86 17.51 2.15 24.51
CA ALA A 86 17.24 1.19 23.46
C ALA A 86 15.80 0.65 23.54
N VAL A 87 15.30 0.38 24.75
CA VAL A 87 13.93 -0.11 24.97
C VAL A 87 12.90 0.98 24.71
N GLU A 88 13.15 2.22 25.16
CA GLU A 88 12.27 3.37 24.90
C GLU A 88 12.09 3.61 23.39
N THR A 89 13.20 3.55 22.64
CA THR A 89 13.17 3.74 21.18
C THR A 89 12.47 2.58 20.49
N ALA A 90 12.68 1.34 20.95
CA ALA A 90 12.03 0.16 20.38
C ALA A 90 10.50 0.18 20.53
N LEU A 91 9.95 0.91 21.50
CA LEU A 91 8.51 1.03 21.69
C LEU A 91 7.86 2.00 20.68
N ILE A 92 8.59 3.04 20.25
CA ILE A 92 8.08 4.07 19.32
C ILE A 92 8.39 3.71 17.86
N MET A 93 9.48 2.99 17.62
CA MET A 93 9.97 2.65 16.28
C MET A 93 8.94 1.93 15.37
N PRO A 94 8.10 1.00 15.86
CA PRO A 94 7.06 0.38 15.03
C PRO A 94 6.04 1.39 14.49
N LEU A 95 5.63 2.37 15.31
CA LEU A 95 4.70 3.41 14.89
C LEU A 95 5.36 4.34 13.85
N PHE A 96 6.62 4.72 14.07
CA PHE A 96 7.36 5.52 13.11
C PHE A 96 7.52 4.82 11.76
N LEU A 97 7.90 3.53 11.76
CA LEU A 97 8.02 2.76 10.52
C LEU A 97 6.69 2.61 9.78
N LEU A 98 5.60 2.37 10.52
CA LEU A 98 4.26 2.31 9.93
C LEU A 98 3.92 3.60 9.18
N LEU A 99 4.21 4.76 9.78
CA LEU A 99 4.00 6.05 9.13
C LEU A 99 4.92 6.24 7.91
N CYS A 100 6.19 5.86 7.99
CA CYS A 100 7.11 5.92 6.86
C CYS A 100 6.64 5.06 5.68
N PHE A 101 6.26 3.81 5.92
CA PHE A 101 5.72 2.94 4.88
C PHE A 101 4.41 3.47 4.31
N GLY A 102 3.54 4.04 5.14
CA GLY A 102 2.32 4.69 4.67
C GLY A 102 2.58 5.87 3.73
N ILE A 103 3.52 6.74 4.08
CA ILE A 103 3.90 7.88 3.22
C ILE A 103 4.47 7.37 1.89
N ILE A 104 5.35 6.38 1.93
CA ILE A 104 5.97 5.81 0.72
C ILE A 104 4.91 5.16 -0.17
N GLU A 105 4.01 4.35 0.39
CA GLU A 105 2.95 3.66 -0.35
C GLU A 105 2.01 4.67 -1.04
N VAL A 106 1.54 5.69 -0.31
CA VAL A 106 0.65 6.72 -0.87
C VAL A 106 1.37 7.54 -1.94
N SER A 107 2.66 7.80 -1.78
CA SER A 107 3.46 8.51 -2.78
C SER A 107 3.57 7.72 -4.09
N ILE A 108 3.79 6.39 -4.00
CA ILE A 108 3.86 5.51 -5.17
C ILE A 108 2.48 5.40 -5.85
N LEU A 109 1.41 5.25 -5.06
CA LEU A 109 0.04 5.22 -5.58
C LEU A 109 -0.29 6.49 -6.38
N HIS A 110 0.05 7.66 -5.84
CA HIS A 110 -0.22 8.93 -6.52
C HIS A 110 0.69 9.13 -7.75
N LEU A 111 1.95 8.70 -7.69
CA LEU A 111 2.84 8.71 -8.84
C LEU A 111 2.31 7.84 -9.99
N ALA A 112 1.77 6.66 -9.68
CA ALA A 112 1.14 5.79 -10.66
C ALA A 112 -0.11 6.44 -11.26
N ALA A 113 -1.00 7.00 -10.43
CA ALA A 113 -2.21 7.68 -10.89
C ALA A 113 -1.90 8.85 -11.84
N SER A 114 -0.99 9.74 -11.46
CA SER A 114 -0.57 10.90 -12.27
C SER A 114 0.12 10.49 -13.58
N ASN A 115 0.85 9.38 -13.61
CA ASN A 115 1.41 8.84 -14.85
C ASN A 115 0.29 8.39 -15.80
N ILE A 116 -0.71 7.64 -15.32
CA ILE A 116 -1.84 7.18 -16.13
C ILE A 116 -2.60 8.39 -16.70
N GLU A 117 -2.90 9.39 -15.87
CA GLU A 117 -3.57 10.61 -16.32
C GLU A 117 -2.80 11.34 -17.42
N GLY A 118 -1.46 11.44 -17.28
CA GLY A 118 -0.58 12.02 -18.30
C GLY A 118 -0.66 11.28 -19.64
N GLN A 119 -0.60 9.95 -19.61
CA GLN A 119 -0.67 9.13 -20.82
C GLN A 119 -2.05 9.15 -21.48
N VAL A 120 -3.11 9.09 -20.68
CA VAL A 120 -4.49 9.24 -21.17
C VAL A 120 -4.65 10.60 -21.84
N ALA A 121 -4.06 11.67 -21.30
CA ALA A 121 -4.11 12.99 -21.93
C ALA A 121 -3.37 13.05 -23.28
N VAL A 122 -2.24 12.33 -23.43
CA VAL A 122 -1.50 12.23 -24.71
C VAL A 122 -2.28 11.39 -25.72
N ALA A 123 -2.75 10.21 -25.34
CA ALA A 123 -3.52 9.33 -26.21
C ALA A 123 -4.86 9.96 -26.63
N ALA A 124 -5.54 10.65 -25.71
CA ALA A 124 -6.76 11.41 -26.01
C ALA A 124 -6.56 12.46 -27.11
N ARG A 125 -5.40 13.12 -27.20
CA ARG A 125 -5.11 14.07 -28.28
C ARG A 125 -5.02 13.41 -29.65
N GLN A 126 -4.54 12.17 -29.70
CA GLN A 126 -4.47 11.40 -30.95
C GLN A 126 -5.86 10.96 -31.43
N ILE A 127 -6.78 10.72 -30.49
CA ILE A 127 -8.21 10.52 -30.80
C ILE A 127 -8.87 11.83 -31.26
N ARG A 128 -8.60 12.96 -30.60
CA ARG A 128 -9.17 14.28 -30.98
C ARG A 128 -8.87 14.67 -32.42
N THR A 129 -7.68 14.34 -32.91
CA THR A 129 -7.19 14.72 -34.23
C THR A 129 -7.52 13.69 -35.32
N GLY A 130 -8.18 12.57 -34.97
CA GLY A 130 -8.49 11.50 -35.91
C GLY A 130 -7.31 10.57 -36.24
N ASN A 131 -6.12 10.76 -35.65
CA ASN A 131 -4.93 9.99 -36.02
C ASN A 131 -5.06 8.50 -35.66
N ILE A 132 -5.72 8.19 -34.54
CA ILE A 132 -6.02 6.82 -34.11
C ILE A 132 -7.08 6.17 -35.00
N GLN A 133 -8.11 6.93 -35.35
CA GLN A 133 -9.24 6.46 -36.17
C GLN A 133 -8.82 6.20 -37.62
N ASN A 134 -7.85 6.95 -38.13
CA ASN A 134 -7.26 6.76 -39.46
C ASN A 134 -6.21 5.64 -39.50
N SER A 135 -5.87 5.02 -38.36
CA SER A 135 -4.98 3.87 -38.31
C SER A 135 -5.71 2.58 -38.70
N GLY A 136 -4.97 1.58 -39.19
CA GLY A 136 -5.55 0.29 -39.58
C GLY A 136 -6.07 -0.55 -38.40
N ASP A 137 -5.61 -0.26 -37.17
CA ASP A 137 -6.05 -0.92 -35.93
C ASP A 137 -6.10 0.11 -34.77
N PRO A 138 -7.21 0.87 -34.66
CA PRO A 138 -7.39 1.91 -33.66
C PRO A 138 -7.16 1.46 -32.20
N PRO A 139 -7.70 0.32 -31.71
CA PRO A 139 -7.49 -0.10 -30.32
C PRO A 139 -6.05 -0.53 -30.05
N ALA A 140 -5.38 -1.20 -31.00
CA ALA A 140 -3.99 -1.59 -30.81
C ALA A 140 -3.05 -0.36 -30.76
N GLU A 141 -3.28 0.63 -31.62
CA GLU A 141 -2.49 1.86 -31.64
C GLU A 141 -2.72 2.70 -30.37
N PHE A 142 -3.97 2.76 -29.87
CA PHE A 142 -4.27 3.40 -28.60
C PHE A 142 -3.52 2.73 -27.44
N ASN A 143 -3.59 1.40 -27.34
CA ASN A 143 -2.85 0.66 -26.32
C ASN A 143 -1.34 0.86 -26.45
N ARG A 144 -0.80 0.91 -27.67
CA ARG A 144 0.64 1.18 -27.89
C ARG A 144 1.05 2.55 -27.35
N LEU A 145 0.21 3.58 -27.52
CA LEU A 145 0.49 4.91 -27.00
C LEU A 145 0.42 4.96 -25.47
N LEU A 146 -0.58 4.34 -24.86
CA LEU A 146 -0.66 4.30 -23.39
C LEU A 146 0.50 3.51 -22.77
N CYS A 147 0.89 2.42 -23.42
CA CYS A 147 1.88 1.49 -22.90
C CYS A 147 3.33 1.85 -23.25
N GLY A 148 3.54 2.72 -24.24
CA GLY A 148 4.87 3.06 -24.74
C GLY A 148 5.74 3.83 -23.75
N GLU A 149 5.13 4.55 -22.80
CA GLU A 149 5.83 5.42 -21.85
C GLU A 149 5.71 4.96 -20.38
N VAL A 150 4.85 4.00 -20.06
CA VAL A 150 4.67 3.51 -18.68
C VAL A 150 5.59 2.32 -18.38
N THR A 151 6.60 2.53 -17.52
CA THR A 151 7.51 1.45 -17.09
C THR A 151 7.06 0.73 -15.83
N PHE A 152 6.03 1.22 -15.14
CA PHE A 152 5.63 0.75 -13.81
C PHE A 152 4.25 0.06 -13.75
N ILE A 153 3.57 -0.07 -14.90
CA ILE A 153 2.18 -0.53 -15.00
C ILE A 153 2.14 -1.64 -16.03
N ASP A 154 1.55 -2.78 -15.64
CA ASP A 154 1.36 -3.91 -16.54
C ASP A 154 0.15 -3.65 -17.43
N CYS A 155 0.40 -3.34 -18.70
CA CYS A 155 -0.67 -3.04 -19.64
C CYS A 155 -1.67 -4.18 -19.90
N ALA A 156 -1.34 -5.41 -19.51
CA ALA A 156 -2.26 -6.54 -19.58
C ALA A 156 -3.45 -6.39 -18.61
N ASP A 157 -3.27 -5.69 -17.49
CA ASP A 157 -4.30 -5.45 -16.47
C ASP A 157 -5.02 -4.09 -16.66
N LEU A 158 -4.73 -3.40 -17.77
CA LEU A 158 -5.32 -2.13 -18.11
C LEU A 158 -6.69 -2.33 -18.76
N ILE A 159 -7.69 -1.62 -18.23
CA ILE A 159 -9.04 -1.61 -18.76
C ILE A 159 -9.24 -0.27 -19.46
N VAL A 160 -9.58 -0.33 -20.75
CA VAL A 160 -9.78 0.85 -21.59
C VAL A 160 -11.22 0.84 -22.09
N ASP A 161 -11.90 1.95 -21.91
CA ASP A 161 -13.24 2.20 -22.43
C ASP A 161 -13.27 3.57 -23.12
N VAL A 162 -13.61 3.58 -24.40
CA VAL A 162 -13.72 4.76 -25.25
C VAL A 162 -15.08 4.75 -25.90
N ARG A 163 -15.88 5.78 -25.65
CA ARG A 163 -17.25 5.88 -26.17
C ARG A 163 -17.53 7.25 -26.73
N ASN A 164 -18.35 7.33 -27.77
CA ASN A 164 -18.86 8.59 -28.29
C ASN A 164 -20.27 8.90 -27.76
N PHE A 165 -20.56 10.19 -27.68
CA PHE A 165 -21.82 10.76 -27.23
C PHE A 165 -22.19 11.93 -28.16
N PRO A 166 -23.49 12.18 -28.38
CA PRO A 166 -23.94 13.27 -29.24
C PRO A 166 -23.71 14.65 -28.57
N SER A 167 -23.68 14.73 -27.24
CA SER A 167 -23.48 15.97 -26.49
C SER A 167 -22.77 15.73 -25.16
N PHE A 168 -22.14 16.78 -24.61
CA PHE A 168 -21.51 16.75 -23.28
C PHE A 168 -22.50 16.46 -22.14
N GLY A 169 -23.78 16.76 -22.33
CA GLY A 169 -24.82 16.54 -21.31
C GLY A 169 -25.31 15.10 -21.20
N GLU A 170 -25.00 14.26 -22.19
CA GLU A 170 -25.41 12.85 -22.25
C GLU A 170 -24.28 11.90 -21.88
N VAL A 171 -23.12 12.42 -21.46
CA VAL A 171 -21.97 11.60 -21.07
C VAL A 171 -22.31 10.83 -19.79
N VAL A 172 -22.37 9.50 -19.92
CA VAL A 172 -22.63 8.59 -18.80
C VAL A 172 -21.34 7.90 -18.39
N PHE A 173 -21.03 7.95 -17.08
CA PHE A 173 -19.96 7.18 -16.49
C PHE A 173 -20.52 5.86 -15.94
N GLY A 174 -20.39 4.78 -16.69
CA GLY A 174 -20.68 3.41 -16.21
C GLY A 174 -19.62 2.87 -15.24
N GLU A 175 -19.91 1.75 -14.61
CA GLU A 175 -18.96 1.03 -13.75
C GLU A 175 -17.86 0.34 -14.59
N TYR A 176 -16.68 0.12 -14.00
CA TYR A 176 -15.57 -0.59 -14.67
C TYR A 176 -15.67 -2.10 -14.60
N PHE A 177 -16.43 -2.61 -13.63
CA PHE A 177 -16.56 -4.03 -13.32
C PHE A 177 -18.02 -4.37 -13.06
N ASP A 178 -18.41 -5.62 -13.32
CA ASP A 178 -19.67 -6.18 -12.83
C ASP A 178 -19.60 -6.54 -11.34
N ASP A 179 -20.76 -6.95 -10.81
CA ASP A 179 -20.91 -7.50 -9.46
C ASP A 179 -20.01 -8.73 -9.22
N GLU A 180 -19.59 -9.43 -10.28
CA GLU A 180 -18.66 -10.56 -10.27
C GLU A 180 -17.17 -10.16 -10.31
N GLY A 181 -16.84 -8.88 -10.46
CA GLY A 181 -15.47 -8.35 -10.50
C GLY A 181 -14.72 -8.52 -11.83
N ASN A 182 -15.43 -8.92 -12.89
CA ASN A 182 -14.92 -8.95 -14.25
C ASN A 182 -15.04 -7.58 -14.90
N PRO A 183 -14.10 -7.19 -15.78
CA PRO A 183 -14.23 -5.97 -16.56
C PRO A 183 -15.43 -6.11 -17.50
N THR A 184 -16.44 -5.25 -17.36
CA THR A 184 -17.65 -5.31 -18.20
C THR A 184 -17.85 -4.05 -19.00
N ASP A 185 -18.53 -4.23 -20.14
CA ASP A 185 -19.01 -3.13 -20.99
C ASP A 185 -17.90 -2.22 -21.56
N ASN A 186 -16.64 -2.65 -21.58
CA ASN A 186 -15.56 -1.85 -22.17
C ASN A 186 -15.66 -1.89 -23.69
N GLU A 187 -15.98 -0.75 -24.30
CA GLU A 187 -16.06 -0.59 -25.75
C GLU A 187 -14.92 0.29 -26.25
N PHE A 188 -14.46 0.08 -27.46
CA PHE A 188 -13.55 1.01 -28.14
C PHE A 188 -14.25 1.60 -29.36
N ASN A 189 -15.01 2.66 -29.14
CA ASN A 189 -15.74 3.40 -30.15
C ASN A 189 -15.47 4.91 -30.00
N PRO A 190 -14.40 5.41 -30.64
CA PRO A 190 -14.03 6.82 -30.58
C PRO A 190 -14.93 7.73 -31.43
N GLY A 191 -15.94 7.21 -32.13
CA GLY A 191 -16.82 8.00 -33.00
C GLY A 191 -16.11 8.66 -34.18
N GLY A 192 -16.79 9.65 -34.77
CA GLY A 192 -16.34 10.40 -35.95
C GLY A 192 -15.86 11.82 -35.66
N ALA A 193 -15.60 12.56 -36.73
CA ALA A 193 -15.27 13.97 -36.69
C ALA A 193 -16.40 14.78 -36.00
N GLY A 194 -16.04 15.69 -35.09
CA GLY A 194 -17.02 16.53 -34.39
C GLY A 194 -17.84 15.85 -33.27
N ASP A 195 -17.67 14.56 -33.02
CA ASP A 195 -18.35 13.84 -31.93
C ASP A 195 -17.76 14.18 -30.55
N THR A 196 -18.58 14.04 -29.50
CA THR A 196 -18.08 14.11 -28.12
C THR A 196 -17.60 12.73 -27.72
N VAL A 197 -16.36 12.61 -27.26
CA VAL A 197 -15.72 11.34 -26.89
C VAL A 197 -15.36 11.35 -25.41
N LEU A 198 -15.71 10.26 -24.74
CA LEU A 198 -15.31 9.92 -23.38
C LEU A 198 -14.25 8.82 -23.46
N VAL A 199 -13.06 9.11 -22.95
CA VAL A 199 -11.98 8.14 -22.79
C VAL A 199 -11.83 7.86 -21.30
N ARG A 200 -11.87 6.58 -20.92
CA ARG A 200 -11.77 6.11 -19.55
C ARG A 200 -10.79 4.96 -19.48
N VAL A 201 -9.90 5.01 -18.50
CA VAL A 201 -8.89 3.98 -18.29
C VAL A 201 -8.82 3.63 -16.82
N ALA A 202 -8.98 2.35 -16.49
CA ALA A 202 -8.88 1.85 -15.14
C ALA A 202 -7.73 0.83 -15.03
N TYR A 203 -7.04 0.84 -13.90
CA TYR A 203 -5.93 -0.06 -13.59
C TYR A 203 -6.03 -0.56 -12.16
N ARG A 204 -5.84 -1.86 -11.95
CA ARG A 204 -5.80 -2.47 -10.61
C ARG A 204 -4.38 -2.43 -10.06
N TRP A 205 -4.12 -1.49 -9.15
CA TRP A 205 -2.83 -1.38 -8.47
C TRP A 205 -2.77 -2.32 -7.27
N LYS A 206 -1.77 -3.19 -7.22
CA LYS A 206 -1.53 -4.06 -6.05
C LYS A 206 -0.75 -3.31 -4.98
N ILE A 207 -1.30 -3.21 -3.78
CA ILE A 207 -0.66 -2.55 -2.64
C ILE A 207 0.50 -3.41 -2.15
N LEU A 208 1.69 -2.81 -2.00
CA LEU A 208 2.90 -3.55 -1.66
C LEU A 208 2.93 -3.96 -0.18
N THR A 209 2.28 -3.16 0.68
CA THR A 209 2.26 -3.34 2.13
C THR A 209 0.96 -4.01 2.61
N PRO A 210 0.96 -5.32 2.96
CA PRO A 210 -0.26 -6.05 3.31
C PRO A 210 -0.99 -5.52 4.55
N PHE A 211 -0.26 -4.86 5.47
CA PHE A 211 -0.87 -4.22 6.63
C PHE A 211 -1.70 -2.99 6.26
N LEU A 212 -1.27 -2.22 5.25
CA LEU A 212 -2.02 -1.06 4.78
C LEU A 212 -3.06 -1.44 3.72
N ALA A 213 -2.91 -2.59 3.07
CA ALA A 213 -3.84 -3.09 2.06
C ALA A 213 -5.30 -3.05 2.51
N THR A 214 -5.62 -3.51 3.73
CA THR A 214 -7.00 -3.48 4.24
C THR A 214 -7.56 -2.06 4.41
N TYR A 215 -6.70 -1.05 4.57
CA TYR A 215 -7.10 0.35 4.76
C TYR A 215 -7.09 1.16 3.46
N LEU A 216 -6.19 0.83 2.53
CA LEU A 216 -5.99 1.54 1.26
C LEU A 216 -6.67 0.84 0.07
N GLY A 217 -6.94 -0.46 0.18
CA GLY A 217 -7.54 -1.27 -0.88
C GLY A 217 -9.04 -1.10 -0.96
N ASP A 218 -9.58 -1.30 -2.16
CA ASP A 218 -11.03 -1.23 -2.38
C ASP A 218 -11.71 -2.47 -1.79
N GLY A 219 -12.85 -2.26 -1.12
CA GLY A 219 -13.62 -3.34 -0.49
C GLY A 219 -12.85 -4.12 0.60
N GLY A 220 -11.72 -3.61 1.09
CA GLY A 220 -10.82 -4.32 2.02
C GLY A 220 -9.88 -5.34 1.36
N GLY A 221 -9.79 -5.35 0.02
CA GLY A 221 -8.87 -6.19 -0.75
C GLY A 221 -7.40 -5.74 -0.72
N ASP A 222 -6.55 -6.41 -1.50
CA ASP A 222 -5.12 -6.07 -1.65
C ASP A 222 -4.82 -5.16 -2.85
N THR A 223 -5.87 -4.70 -3.53
CA THR A 223 -5.78 -3.86 -4.73
C THR A 223 -6.53 -2.55 -4.55
N LYS A 224 -5.99 -1.49 -5.16
CA LYS A 224 -6.62 -0.19 -5.30
C LYS A 224 -6.87 0.09 -6.78
N LEU A 225 -8.09 0.49 -7.12
CA LEU A 225 -8.41 0.95 -8.46
C LEU A 225 -7.86 2.35 -8.68
N LEU A 226 -6.99 2.49 -9.68
CA LEU A 226 -6.59 3.76 -10.25
C LEU A 226 -7.40 4.00 -11.50
N HIS A 227 -7.95 5.20 -11.66
CA HIS A 227 -8.80 5.52 -12.79
C HIS A 227 -8.48 6.93 -13.31
N ALA A 228 -8.44 7.08 -14.64
CA ALA A 228 -8.29 8.34 -15.33
C ALA A 228 -9.34 8.48 -16.44
N ALA A 229 -9.96 9.65 -16.55
CA ALA A 229 -10.95 9.96 -17.58
C ALA A 229 -10.63 11.28 -18.28
N ALA A 230 -10.92 11.34 -19.58
CA ALA A 230 -10.86 12.54 -20.38
C ALA A 230 -12.10 12.63 -21.28
N VAL A 231 -12.81 13.76 -21.22
CA VAL A 231 -13.94 14.05 -22.11
C VAL A 231 -13.55 15.20 -23.01
N PHE A 232 -13.83 15.07 -24.30
CA PHE A 232 -13.51 16.10 -25.28
C PHE A 232 -14.38 15.98 -26.52
N ARG A 233 -14.35 17.01 -27.37
CA ARG A 233 -14.94 16.96 -28.70
C ARG A 233 -13.85 16.74 -29.74
N SER A 234 -14.08 15.85 -30.68
CA SER A 234 -13.15 15.59 -31.77
C SER A 234 -13.12 16.76 -32.75
N GLU A 235 -11.95 17.04 -33.32
CA GLU A 235 -11.78 18.04 -34.36
C GLU A 235 -12.49 17.61 -35.66
N PRO A 236 -12.95 18.55 -36.50
CA PRO A 236 -13.40 18.23 -37.85
C PRO A 236 -12.18 17.89 -38.72
N TYR A 237 -11.93 16.60 -38.93
CA TYR A 237 -10.79 16.10 -39.71
C TYR A 237 -11.18 15.52 -41.08
N ASP A 238 -12.47 15.46 -41.40
CA ASP A 238 -12.99 14.87 -42.66
C ASP A 238 -13.43 15.92 -43.70
N GLY A 239 -13.22 17.21 -43.44
CA GLY A 239 -13.56 18.31 -44.34
C GLY A 239 -15.05 18.67 -44.35
N GLN A 240 -15.84 18.23 -43.37
CA GLN A 240 -17.19 18.75 -43.13
C GLN A 240 -17.13 20.05 -42.31
N ASP A 241 -17.10 21.18 -43.03
CA ASP A 241 -17.34 22.52 -42.49
C ASP A 241 -18.81 22.93 -42.68
#